data_AF-A0A7W1ZB56-F1
#
_entry.id   AF-A0A7W1ZB56-F1
#
_cell.length_a   1.000
_cell.length_b   1.000
_cell.length_c   1.000
_cell.angle_alpha   90.00
_cell.angle_beta   90.00
_cell.angle_gamma   90.00
#
_symmetry.space_group_name_H-M   'P 1'
#
loop_
_entity.id
_entity.type
_entity.pdbx_description
1 polymer ?
#
loop_
_entity_poly.entity_id
_entity_poly.type
_entity_poly.pdbx_seq_one_letter_code
_entity_poly.pdbx_strand_id
1 'polypeptide(L)'
;PGRPGWHIECSALALRELGTTIDLHGGGTDLIFPHHECERAQSEAATGEPFVRHWMHTALIAKDGQKMSKSLGNLVFVDELRTVWDARAIRLAIIEHHYRREWEWDDELMPRSDRRLRGWLAAARAAPVSAACDHDGVLADVRAALDDDLDTPAAVAIIDDAVAAGEPVVHAASLLGVPLLDVSAFTRSSQRVLTADTGDA
;
A
#
# COMPACT_ATOMS: atom_id res chain seq x y z
N PRO A 1 32.98 -0.66 -26.03
CA PRO A 1 31.58 -0.43 -25.57
C PRO A 1 31.20 -1.41 -24.46
N GLY A 2 30.46 -0.95 -23.44
CA GLY A 2 30.01 -1.76 -22.30
C GLY A 2 28.65 -1.29 -21.77
N ARG A 3 28.12 -2.01 -20.78
CA ARG A 3 26.88 -1.66 -20.06
C ARG A 3 27.15 -1.69 -18.55
N PRO A 4 26.44 -0.88 -17.75
CA PRO A 4 26.55 -0.97 -16.30
C PRO A 4 26.16 -2.36 -15.80
N GLY A 5 26.73 -2.75 -14.66
CA GLY A 5 26.26 -3.92 -13.91
C GLY A 5 25.00 -3.56 -13.13
N TRP A 6 24.15 -4.55 -12.87
CA TRP A 6 22.87 -4.35 -12.20
C TRP A 6 22.96 -3.55 -10.89
N HIS A 7 23.94 -3.85 -10.02
CA HIS A 7 24.09 -3.20 -8.71
C HIS A 7 24.51 -1.73 -8.78
N ILE A 8 25.38 -1.36 -9.73
CA ILE A 8 25.93 0.02 -9.79
C ILE A 8 24.91 1.04 -10.28
N GLU A 9 23.87 0.58 -10.99
CA GLU A 9 22.78 1.44 -11.45
C GLU A 9 22.03 2.07 -10.28
N CYS A 10 21.62 1.27 -9.29
CA CYS A 10 20.89 1.74 -8.12
C CYS A 10 21.75 2.66 -7.22
N SER A 11 23.00 2.28 -6.96
CA SER A 11 23.97 3.14 -6.24
C SER A 11 24.11 4.51 -6.89
N ALA A 12 24.34 4.55 -8.21
CA ALA A 12 24.54 5.80 -8.94
C ALA A 12 23.28 6.70 -8.95
N LEU A 13 22.09 6.10 -9.09
CA LEU A 13 20.83 6.84 -9.06
C LEU A 13 20.50 7.37 -7.66
N ALA A 14 20.66 6.55 -6.63
CA ALA A 14 20.41 6.97 -5.25
C ALA A 14 21.31 8.14 -4.84
N LEU A 15 22.61 8.05 -5.13
CA LEU A 15 23.55 9.13 -4.83
C LEU A 15 23.24 10.43 -5.59
N ARG A 16 22.79 10.33 -6.84
CA ARG A 16 22.44 11.49 -7.67
C ARG A 16 21.18 12.20 -7.17
N GLU A 17 20.14 11.44 -6.84
CA GLU A 17 18.80 11.97 -6.56
C GLU A 17 18.55 12.28 -5.09
N LEU A 18 19.13 11.49 -4.19
CA LEU A 18 18.80 11.50 -2.76
C LEU A 18 19.97 11.93 -1.86
N GLY A 19 21.18 11.99 -2.41
CA GLY A 19 22.41 12.33 -1.68
C GLY A 19 23.18 11.11 -1.17
N THR A 20 24.19 11.36 -0.35
CA THR A 20 25.18 10.35 0.06
C THR A 20 24.67 9.39 1.14
N THR A 21 23.78 9.85 2.01
CA THR A 21 23.09 9.05 3.02
C THR A 21 21.58 9.22 2.87
N ILE A 22 20.86 8.12 2.71
CA ILE A 22 19.39 8.10 2.62
C ILE A 22 18.75 7.50 3.87
N ASP A 23 17.56 7.97 4.22
CA ASP A 23 16.88 7.52 5.44
C ASP A 23 16.31 6.10 5.28
N LEU A 24 15.66 5.82 4.14
CA LEU A 24 15.00 4.55 3.86
C LEU A 24 15.36 4.03 2.46
N HIS A 25 15.74 2.76 2.39
CA HIS A 25 15.92 2.04 1.12
C HIS A 25 15.20 0.70 1.19
N GLY A 26 14.38 0.39 0.18
CA GLY A 26 13.49 -0.77 0.22
C GLY A 26 13.61 -1.70 -0.98
N GLY A 27 13.20 -2.94 -0.79
CA GLY A 27 13.19 -3.98 -1.84
C GLY A 27 12.56 -5.29 -1.36
N GLY A 28 12.49 -6.30 -2.23
CA GLY A 28 12.16 -7.66 -1.80
C GLY A 28 13.27 -8.27 -0.94
N THR A 29 12.95 -9.27 -0.11
CA THR A 29 13.97 -9.99 0.69
C THR A 29 15.03 -10.67 -0.20
N ASP A 30 14.70 -10.98 -1.45
CA ASP A 30 15.64 -11.49 -2.45
C ASP A 30 16.66 -10.43 -2.94
N LEU A 31 16.43 -9.15 -2.65
CA LEU A 31 17.36 -8.08 -2.95
C LEU A 31 18.35 -7.78 -1.82
N ILE A 32 18.18 -8.35 -0.61
CA ILE A 32 19.15 -8.22 0.49
C ILE A 32 20.53 -8.59 -0.06
N PHE A 33 20.69 -9.85 -0.47
CA PHE A 33 21.92 -10.34 -1.07
C PHE A 33 21.67 -10.94 -2.47
N PRO A 34 22.49 -10.58 -3.48
CA PRO A 34 23.66 -9.71 -3.40
C PRO A 34 23.35 -8.21 -3.60
N HIS A 35 22.13 -7.84 -3.97
CA HIS A 35 21.86 -6.52 -4.56
C HIS A 35 22.15 -5.35 -3.61
N HIS A 36 21.42 -5.26 -2.49
CA HIS A 36 21.58 -4.17 -1.53
C HIS A 36 22.92 -4.21 -0.80
N GLU A 37 23.47 -5.40 -0.55
CA GLU A 37 24.83 -5.56 -0.03
C GLU A 37 25.89 -4.96 -0.96
N CYS A 38 25.76 -5.14 -2.28
CA CYS A 38 26.64 -4.51 -3.27
C CYS A 38 26.41 -3.01 -3.37
N GLU A 39 25.16 -2.53 -3.30
CA GLU A 39 24.86 -1.09 -3.31
C GLU A 39 25.49 -0.38 -2.11
N ARG A 40 25.32 -0.95 -0.90
CA ARG A 40 25.99 -0.45 0.30
C ARG A 40 27.49 -0.39 0.11
N ALA A 41 28.12 -1.48 -0.33
CA ALA A 41 29.56 -1.52 -0.51
C ALA A 41 30.07 -0.50 -1.53
N GLN A 42 29.35 -0.30 -2.64
CA GLN A 42 29.73 0.65 -3.70
C GLN A 42 29.58 2.09 -3.25
N SER A 43 28.44 2.44 -2.66
CA SER A 43 28.14 3.79 -2.21
C SER A 43 29.07 4.20 -1.06
N GLU A 44 29.21 3.36 -0.03
CA GLU A 44 30.06 3.68 1.13
C GLU A 44 31.55 3.74 0.75
N ALA A 45 32.03 2.88 -0.16
CA ALA A 45 33.40 2.96 -0.64
C ALA A 45 33.68 4.23 -1.47
N ALA A 46 32.67 4.73 -2.18
CA ALA A 46 32.80 5.92 -3.02
C ALA A 46 32.71 7.23 -2.22
N THR A 47 31.89 7.27 -1.16
CA THR A 47 31.60 8.49 -0.38
C THR A 47 32.35 8.56 0.94
N GLY A 48 32.69 7.42 1.54
CA GLY A 48 33.20 7.34 2.92
C GLY A 48 32.13 7.58 4.00
N GLU A 49 30.86 7.62 3.61
CA GLU A 49 29.72 7.88 4.50
C GLU A 49 28.76 6.69 4.51
N PRO A 50 28.02 6.43 5.61
CA PRO A 50 26.97 5.41 5.63
C PRO A 50 25.94 5.64 4.53
N PHE A 51 25.60 4.60 3.75
CA PHE A 51 24.71 4.78 2.60
C PHE A 51 23.23 4.89 3.01
N VAL A 52 22.74 3.99 3.86
CA VAL A 52 21.31 3.92 4.23
C VAL A 52 21.17 3.81 5.74
N ARG A 53 20.29 4.61 6.34
CA ARG A 53 19.97 4.49 7.77
C ARG A 53 19.14 3.25 8.06
N HIS A 54 18.03 3.04 7.35
CA HIS A 54 17.11 1.94 7.58
C HIS A 54 16.78 1.21 6.27
N TRP A 55 16.95 -0.11 6.28
CA TRP A 55 16.60 -0.99 5.17
C TRP A 55 15.25 -1.64 5.42
N MET A 56 14.35 -1.59 4.44
CA MET A 56 13.01 -2.19 4.54
C MET A 56 12.83 -3.28 3.48
N HIS A 57 12.62 -4.52 3.90
CA HIS A 57 12.47 -5.63 2.98
C HIS A 57 11.09 -6.28 3.05
N THR A 58 10.40 -6.36 1.90
CA THR A 58 9.11 -7.06 1.79
C THR A 58 9.35 -8.55 1.59
N ALA A 59 8.63 -9.37 2.35
CA ALA A 59 8.67 -10.82 2.23
C ALA A 59 8.15 -11.29 0.87
N LEU A 60 8.55 -12.51 0.51
CA LEU A 60 8.11 -13.14 -0.73
C LEU A 60 6.72 -13.76 -0.57
N ILE A 61 6.00 -13.78 -1.69
CA ILE A 61 4.70 -14.43 -1.81
C ILE A 61 4.93 -15.80 -2.45
N ALA A 62 4.40 -16.85 -1.83
CA ALA A 62 4.37 -18.20 -2.37
C ALA A 62 3.05 -18.50 -3.08
N LYS A 63 3.02 -19.55 -3.89
CA LYS A 63 1.80 -20.15 -4.46
C LYS A 63 2.03 -21.64 -4.67
N ASP A 64 1.07 -22.46 -4.25
CA ASP A 64 1.10 -23.92 -4.36
C ASP A 64 2.38 -24.53 -3.74
N GLY A 65 2.76 -24.02 -2.55
CA GLY A 65 3.95 -24.43 -1.81
C GLY A 65 5.29 -24.02 -2.44
N GLN A 66 5.29 -23.18 -3.46
CA GLN A 66 6.50 -22.73 -4.18
C GLN A 66 6.60 -21.20 -4.21
N LYS A 67 7.82 -20.66 -4.25
CA LYS A 67 8.03 -19.23 -4.51
C LYS A 67 7.40 -18.85 -5.86
N MET A 68 6.71 -17.71 -5.93
CA MET A 68 6.26 -17.16 -7.21
C MET A 68 7.46 -16.76 -8.09
N SER A 69 7.53 -17.28 -9.32
CA SER A 69 8.57 -16.90 -10.28
C SER A 69 8.14 -17.10 -11.73
N LYS A 70 8.71 -16.29 -12.64
CA LYS A 70 8.48 -16.44 -14.09
C LYS A 70 8.85 -17.83 -14.59
N SER A 71 9.95 -18.39 -14.09
CA SER A 71 10.46 -19.70 -14.50
C SER A 71 9.55 -20.87 -14.11
N LEU A 72 8.80 -20.75 -13.01
CA LEU A 72 7.85 -21.77 -12.58
C LEU A 72 6.46 -21.60 -13.20
N GLY A 73 6.22 -20.49 -13.92
CA GLY A 73 4.93 -20.23 -14.57
C GLY A 73 3.77 -20.03 -13.59
N ASN A 74 4.04 -19.80 -12.30
CA ASN A 74 3.06 -19.69 -11.23
C ASN A 74 2.78 -18.24 -10.81
N LEU A 75 3.04 -17.27 -11.69
CA LEU A 75 2.77 -15.87 -11.43
C LEU A 75 1.28 -15.57 -11.54
N VAL A 76 0.79 -14.76 -10.61
CA VAL A 76 -0.50 -14.07 -10.73
C VAL A 76 -0.22 -12.63 -11.13
N PHE A 77 -0.75 -12.20 -12.27
CA PHE A 77 -0.48 -10.87 -12.77
C PHE A 77 -1.55 -9.86 -12.35
N VAL A 78 -1.11 -8.71 -11.84
CA VAL A 78 -1.99 -7.61 -11.43
C VAL A 78 -2.82 -7.08 -12.60
N ASP A 79 -2.29 -7.18 -13.83
CA ASP A 79 -3.00 -6.71 -15.03
C ASP A 79 -4.17 -7.60 -15.44
N GLU A 80 -4.06 -8.90 -15.21
CA GLU A 80 -5.15 -9.85 -15.34
C GLU A 80 -6.14 -9.67 -14.20
N LEU A 81 -5.67 -9.59 -12.94
CA LEU A 81 -6.54 -9.42 -11.78
C LEU A 81 -7.47 -8.20 -11.89
N ARG A 82 -6.94 -7.04 -12.34
CA ARG A 82 -7.73 -5.81 -12.47
C ARG A 82 -8.84 -5.87 -13.53
N THR A 83 -8.82 -6.88 -14.41
CA THR A 83 -9.88 -7.07 -15.40
C THR A 83 -11.11 -7.75 -14.80
N VAL A 84 -10.94 -8.40 -13.63
CA VAL A 84 -11.95 -9.20 -12.94
C VAL A 84 -12.36 -8.56 -11.60
N TRP A 85 -11.40 -8.00 -10.87
CA TRP A 85 -11.58 -7.54 -9.49
C TRP A 85 -11.33 -6.03 -9.36
N ASP A 86 -12.01 -5.41 -8.38
CA ASP A 86 -11.75 -4.03 -8.00
C ASP A 86 -10.31 -3.88 -7.49
N ALA A 87 -9.59 -2.85 -7.93
CA ALA A 87 -8.22 -2.60 -7.51
C ALA A 87 -8.08 -2.43 -5.98
N ARG A 88 -9.14 -1.95 -5.31
CA ARG A 88 -9.21 -1.86 -3.85
C ARG A 88 -9.26 -3.24 -3.19
N ALA A 89 -9.93 -4.22 -3.81
CA ALA A 89 -9.96 -5.60 -3.33
C ALA A 89 -8.58 -6.25 -3.51
N ILE A 90 -7.90 -6.00 -4.64
CA ILE A 90 -6.51 -6.47 -4.87
C ILE A 90 -5.59 -5.88 -3.80
N ARG A 91 -5.77 -4.60 -3.46
CA ARG A 91 -5.01 -3.95 -2.39
C ARG A 91 -5.28 -4.60 -1.03
N LEU A 92 -6.54 -4.82 -0.67
CA LEU A 92 -6.92 -5.50 0.58
C LEU A 92 -6.33 -6.91 0.69
N ALA A 93 -6.31 -7.66 -0.41
CA ALA A 93 -5.69 -8.98 -0.48
C ALA A 93 -4.20 -8.96 -0.13
N ILE A 94 -3.49 -7.87 -0.44
CA ILE A 94 -2.06 -7.76 -0.15
C ILE A 94 -1.84 -7.24 1.27
N ILE A 95 -2.55 -6.17 1.67
CA ILE A 95 -2.29 -5.48 2.94
C ILE A 95 -2.88 -6.20 4.15
N GLU A 96 -3.74 -7.22 3.99
CA GLU A 96 -4.14 -8.08 5.11
C GLU A 96 -2.99 -8.95 5.65
N HIS A 97 -1.84 -8.95 4.97
CA HIS A 97 -0.61 -9.61 5.40
C HIS A 97 0.45 -8.57 5.80
N HIS A 98 1.17 -8.83 6.89
CA HIS A 98 2.26 -7.97 7.33
C HIS A 98 3.40 -8.01 6.30
N TYR A 99 3.93 -6.85 5.89
CA TYR A 99 4.87 -6.77 4.76
C TYR A 99 6.14 -7.61 4.91
N ARG A 100 6.56 -7.89 6.15
CA ARG A 100 7.74 -8.70 6.52
C ARG A 100 7.48 -10.20 6.67
N ARG A 101 6.23 -10.67 6.58
CA ARG A 101 5.88 -12.09 6.79
C ARG A 101 5.59 -12.74 5.46
N GLU A 102 6.23 -13.88 5.20
CA GLU A 102 5.89 -14.70 4.03
C GLU A 102 4.46 -15.21 4.17
N TRP A 103 3.76 -15.27 3.04
CA TRP A 103 2.41 -15.80 2.96
C TRP A 103 2.18 -16.43 1.59
N GLU A 104 1.14 -17.25 1.50
CA GLU A 104 0.82 -17.99 0.30
C GLU A 104 -0.44 -17.43 -0.36
N TRP A 105 -0.34 -17.21 -1.67
CA TRP A 105 -1.47 -16.88 -2.51
C TRP A 105 -2.34 -18.12 -2.71
N ASP A 106 -3.61 -17.99 -2.33
CA ASP A 106 -4.64 -18.99 -2.54
C ASP A 106 -5.76 -18.44 -3.43
N ASP A 107 -6.56 -19.34 -4.01
CA ASP A 107 -7.65 -18.95 -4.93
C ASP A 107 -8.84 -18.29 -4.21
N GLU A 108 -8.91 -18.38 -2.88
CA GLU A 108 -9.95 -17.76 -2.05
C GLU A 108 -9.59 -16.32 -1.63
N LEU A 109 -8.34 -15.90 -1.81
CA LEU A 109 -7.81 -14.60 -1.43
C LEU A 109 -8.57 -13.43 -2.09
N MET A 110 -8.87 -13.54 -3.38
CA MET A 110 -9.62 -12.50 -4.08
C MET A 110 -11.12 -12.53 -3.72
N PRO A 111 -11.82 -13.68 -3.72
CA PRO A 111 -13.18 -13.78 -3.21
C PRO A 111 -13.37 -13.24 -1.78
N ARG A 112 -12.45 -13.53 -0.85
CA ARG A 112 -12.53 -13.03 0.53
C ARG A 112 -12.31 -11.52 0.61
N SER A 113 -11.35 -11.00 -0.14
CA SER A 113 -11.03 -9.56 -0.15
C SER A 113 -12.12 -8.73 -0.82
N ASP A 114 -12.76 -9.24 -1.88
CA ASP A 114 -13.93 -8.60 -2.49
C ASP A 114 -15.12 -8.56 -1.53
N ARG A 115 -15.37 -9.65 -0.78
CA ARG A 115 -16.39 -9.67 0.28
C ARG A 115 -16.13 -8.62 1.35
N ARG A 116 -14.89 -8.53 1.83
CA ARG A 116 -14.48 -7.51 2.81
C ARG A 116 -14.74 -6.10 2.28
N LEU A 117 -14.28 -5.81 1.06
CA LEU A 117 -14.50 -4.52 0.41
C LEU A 117 -15.99 -4.17 0.31
N ARG A 118 -16.84 -5.13 -0.10
CA ARG A 118 -18.29 -4.91 -0.16
C ARG A 118 -18.89 -4.60 1.20
N GLY A 119 -18.43 -5.27 2.26
CA GLY A 119 -18.82 -4.97 3.64
C GLY A 119 -18.48 -3.54 4.02
N TRP A 120 -17.24 -3.11 3.77
CA TRP A 120 -16.78 -1.74 4.05
C TRP A 120 -17.59 -0.70 3.26
N LEU A 121 -17.84 -0.96 1.97
CA LEU A 121 -18.66 -0.09 1.12
C LEU A 121 -20.12 0.00 1.60
N ALA A 122 -20.69 -1.11 2.09
CA ALA A 122 -22.05 -1.11 2.63
C ALA A 122 -22.14 -0.29 3.92
N ALA A 123 -21.18 -0.46 4.84
CA ALA A 123 -21.09 0.32 6.06
C ALA A 123 -20.94 1.83 5.78
N ALA A 124 -20.06 2.19 4.84
CA ALA A 124 -19.87 3.58 4.44
C ALA A 124 -21.14 4.24 3.86
N ARG A 125 -22.01 3.47 3.19
CA ARG A 125 -23.30 3.99 2.67
C ARG A 125 -24.39 4.10 3.73
N ALA A 126 -24.33 3.26 4.76
CA ALA A 126 -25.31 3.27 5.85
C ALA A 126 -25.01 4.36 6.88
N ALA A 127 -23.76 4.83 6.96
CA ALA A 127 -23.35 5.88 7.88
C ALA A 127 -24.05 7.23 7.57
N PRO A 128 -24.60 7.94 8.58
CA PRO A 128 -25.13 9.29 8.40
C PRO A 128 -24.04 10.25 7.87
N VAL A 129 -24.40 11.16 6.97
CA VAL A 129 -23.47 12.15 6.40
C VAL A 129 -22.75 12.99 7.47
N SER A 130 -23.39 13.22 8.62
CA SER A 130 -22.80 13.93 9.76
C SER A 130 -21.78 13.09 10.57
N ALA A 131 -21.86 11.77 10.50
CA ALA A 131 -20.93 10.86 11.19
C ALA A 131 -19.61 10.67 10.41
N ALA A 132 -19.58 11.07 9.13
CA ALA A 132 -18.35 11.05 8.32
C ALA A 132 -17.28 12.05 8.81
N CYS A 133 -17.66 13.01 9.67
CA CYS A 133 -16.79 14.13 10.02
C CYS A 133 -16.11 14.02 11.39
N ASP A 134 -16.50 13.09 12.27
CA ASP A 134 -16.21 13.25 13.71
C ASP A 134 -15.96 11.95 14.50
N HIS A 135 -15.32 10.95 13.89
CA HIS A 135 -14.81 9.79 14.62
C HIS A 135 -13.31 9.60 14.43
N ASP A 136 -12.56 10.38 15.22
CA ASP A 136 -11.11 10.28 15.34
C ASP A 136 -10.65 8.94 15.95
N GLY A 137 -11.52 8.21 16.66
CA GLY A 137 -11.17 6.96 17.37
C GLY A 137 -10.61 5.88 16.45
N VAL A 138 -11.44 5.34 15.54
CA VAL A 138 -11.02 4.29 14.58
C VAL A 138 -9.83 4.76 13.74
N LEU A 139 -9.81 6.02 13.31
CA LEU A 139 -8.69 6.56 12.54
C LEU A 139 -7.40 6.63 13.36
N ALA A 140 -7.47 7.02 14.63
CA ALA A 140 -6.33 7.04 15.55
C ALA A 140 -5.82 5.63 15.83
N ASP A 141 -6.71 4.66 16.04
CA ASP A 141 -6.34 3.27 16.27
C ASP A 141 -5.66 2.66 15.04
N VAL A 142 -6.18 2.95 13.84
CA VAL A 142 -5.54 2.55 12.57
C VAL A 142 -4.18 3.23 12.40
N ARG A 143 -4.04 4.52 12.75
CA ARG A 143 -2.74 5.21 12.72
C ARG A 143 -1.74 4.56 13.67
N ALA A 144 -2.16 4.24 14.90
CA ALA A 144 -1.32 3.60 15.88
C ALA A 144 -0.83 2.21 15.41
N ALA A 145 -1.71 1.43 14.77
CA ALA A 145 -1.32 0.16 14.15
C ALA A 145 -0.30 0.34 13.01
N LEU A 146 -0.45 1.39 12.18
CA LEU A 146 0.50 1.68 11.10
C LEU A 146 1.84 2.23 11.62
N ASP A 147 1.82 2.99 12.72
CA ASP A 147 3.03 3.48 13.38
C ASP A 147 3.85 2.33 14.02
N ASP A 148 3.21 1.20 14.33
CA ASP A 148 3.87 -0.04 14.75
C ASP A 148 4.29 -0.90 13.55
N ASP A 149 5.41 -0.52 12.91
CA ASP A 149 6.03 -1.25 11.79
C ASP A 149 5.08 -1.55 10.62
N LEU A 150 4.15 -0.64 10.33
CA LEU A 150 3.12 -0.83 9.30
C LEU A 150 2.31 -2.12 9.52
N ASP A 151 1.79 -2.35 10.74
CA ASP A 151 0.91 -3.49 11.05
C ASP A 151 -0.45 -3.35 10.35
N THR A 152 -0.44 -3.56 9.04
CA THR A 152 -1.61 -3.52 8.18
C THR A 152 -2.62 -4.63 8.50
N PRO A 153 -2.23 -5.86 8.93
CA PRO A 153 -3.20 -6.82 9.46
C PRO A 153 -4.02 -6.27 10.64
N ALA A 154 -3.37 -5.65 11.64
CA ALA A 154 -4.07 -5.04 12.76
C ALA A 154 -4.96 -3.87 12.31
N ALA A 155 -4.45 -3.00 11.43
CA ALA A 155 -5.22 -1.90 10.87
C ALA A 155 -6.48 -2.37 10.11
N VAL A 156 -6.37 -3.46 9.33
CA VAL A 156 -7.52 -4.07 8.63
C VAL A 156 -8.52 -4.64 9.62
N ALA A 157 -8.06 -5.34 10.67
CA ALA A 157 -8.92 -5.90 11.71
C ALA A 157 -9.71 -4.82 12.47
N ILE A 158 -9.05 -3.70 12.83
CA ILE A 158 -9.72 -2.55 13.47
C ILE A 158 -10.87 -2.03 12.60
N ILE A 159 -10.68 -1.95 11.29
CA ILE A 159 -11.73 -1.50 10.36
C ILE A 159 -12.84 -2.57 10.24
N ASP A 160 -12.49 -3.85 10.18
CA ASP A 160 -13.47 -4.95 10.16
C ASP A 160 -14.36 -4.91 11.42
N ASP A 161 -13.79 -4.68 12.59
CA ASP A 161 -14.50 -4.54 13.87
C ASP A 161 -15.39 -3.30 13.89
N ALA A 162 -14.87 -2.15 13.44
CA ALA A 162 -15.64 -0.90 13.32
C ALA A 162 -16.83 -1.06 12.36
N VAL A 163 -16.65 -1.76 11.23
CA VAL A 163 -17.74 -2.10 10.31
C VAL A 163 -18.80 -2.96 11.00
N ALA A 164 -18.39 -3.95 11.79
CA ALA A 164 -19.33 -4.79 12.54
C ALA A 164 -20.09 -4.02 13.63
N ALA A 165 -19.45 -3.01 14.24
CA ALA A 165 -20.04 -2.11 15.23
C ALA A 165 -20.93 -1.00 14.62
N GLY A 166 -20.92 -0.84 13.29
CA GLY A 166 -21.65 0.24 12.61
C GLY A 166 -20.98 1.61 12.74
N GLU A 167 -19.68 1.63 13.05
CA GLU A 167 -18.87 2.84 13.14
C GLU A 167 -18.44 3.32 11.74
N PRO A 168 -18.24 4.64 11.54
CA PRO A 168 -17.79 5.18 10.27
C PRO A 168 -16.32 4.87 10.03
N VAL A 169 -16.04 4.26 8.88
CA VAL A 169 -14.69 3.78 8.52
C VAL A 169 -14.07 4.48 7.31
N VAL A 170 -14.74 5.51 6.75
CA VAL A 170 -14.35 6.13 5.48
C VAL A 170 -12.92 6.69 5.52
N HIS A 171 -12.56 7.43 6.56
CA HIS A 171 -11.22 8.00 6.70
C HIS A 171 -10.16 6.95 7.02
N ALA A 172 -10.48 6.00 7.91
CA ALA A 172 -9.59 4.89 8.26
C ALA A 172 -9.26 4.01 7.03
N ALA A 173 -10.27 3.62 6.24
CA ALA A 173 -10.08 2.88 5.01
C ALA A 173 -9.30 3.69 3.95
N SER A 174 -9.52 5.01 3.88
CA SER A 174 -8.76 5.89 2.98
C SER A 174 -7.29 5.98 3.34
N LEU A 175 -6.94 5.96 4.64
CA LEU A 175 -5.55 5.90 5.10
C LEU A 175 -4.85 4.61 4.64
N LEU A 176 -5.59 3.50 4.58
CA LEU A 176 -5.12 2.25 3.98
C LEU A 176 -5.11 2.27 2.46
N GLY A 177 -5.45 3.38 1.78
CA GLY A 177 -5.55 3.48 0.32
C GLY A 177 -6.75 2.75 -0.28
N VAL A 178 -7.80 2.54 0.52
CA VAL A 178 -9.07 1.89 0.15
C VAL A 178 -10.19 2.93 0.23
N PRO A 179 -10.29 3.89 -0.72
CA PRO A 179 -11.34 4.90 -0.68
C PRO A 179 -12.72 4.26 -0.87
N LEU A 180 -13.63 4.51 0.08
CA LEU A 180 -14.98 3.94 0.08
C LEU A 180 -16.04 4.85 -0.55
N LEU A 181 -15.74 6.15 -0.63
CA LEU A 181 -16.57 7.14 -1.29
C LEU A 181 -15.79 7.75 -2.47
N ASP A 182 -16.50 8.09 -3.54
CA ASP A 182 -15.92 8.79 -4.67
C ASP A 182 -15.81 10.28 -4.34
N VAL A 183 -14.61 10.72 -3.94
CA VAL A 183 -14.33 12.13 -3.65
C VAL A 183 -14.43 13.02 -4.90
N SER A 184 -14.39 12.43 -6.11
CA SER A 184 -14.58 13.17 -7.38
C SER A 184 -16.05 13.55 -7.66
N ALA A 185 -17.00 12.94 -6.93
CA ALA A 185 -18.40 13.37 -6.96
C ALA A 185 -18.64 14.61 -6.09
N PHE A 186 -17.86 14.81 -5.03
CA PHE A 186 -18.02 15.94 -4.10
C PHE A 186 -17.50 17.27 -4.67
N THR A 187 -16.43 17.23 -5.46
CA THR A 187 -15.85 18.41 -6.13
C THR A 187 -16.72 18.98 -7.26
N ARG A 188 -17.51 18.14 -7.96
CA ARG A 188 -18.43 18.62 -9.01
C ARG A 188 -19.69 19.32 -8.48
N SER A 189 -20.14 18.95 -7.28
CA SER A 189 -21.25 19.63 -6.60
C SER A 189 -20.85 21.03 -6.12
N SER A 190 -19.67 21.15 -5.52
CA SER A 190 -19.17 22.40 -4.94
C SER A 190 -18.76 23.44 -6.00
N GLN A 191 -18.34 23.00 -7.19
CA GLN A 191 -18.06 23.90 -8.32
C GLN A 191 -19.32 24.45 -9.02
N ARG A 192 -20.49 23.82 -8.87
CA ARG A 192 -21.76 24.37 -9.43
C ARG A 192 -22.38 25.46 -8.55
N VAL A 193 -22.09 25.47 -7.26
CA VAL A 193 -22.60 26.49 -6.34
C VAL A 193 -21.80 27.79 -6.45
N LEU A 194 -20.50 27.71 -6.75
CA LEU A 194 -19.62 28.88 -6.84
C LEU A 194 -19.65 29.62 -8.20
N THR A 195 -20.24 29.04 -9.25
CA THR A 195 -20.37 29.70 -10.56
C THR A 195 -21.78 30.23 -10.86
N ALA A 196 -22.73 30.03 -9.95
CA ALA A 196 -24.10 30.50 -10.11
C ALA A 196 -24.35 31.92 -9.57
N ASP A 197 -23.38 32.52 -8.86
CA ASP A 197 -23.58 33.79 -8.12
C ASP A 197 -22.72 34.97 -8.65
N THR A 198 -22.20 34.86 -9.87
CA THR A 198 -21.58 35.99 -10.57
C THR A 198 -22.21 36.17 -11.95
N GLY A 199 -23.40 36.78 -11.98
CA GLY A 199 -24.08 37.14 -13.22
C GLY A 199 -25.23 38.11 -12.99
N ASP A 200 -24.99 39.38 -13.36
CA ASP A 200 -25.91 40.51 -13.57
C ASP A 200 -26.58 41.20 -12.37
N ALA A 201 -25.92 42.26 -11.87
CA ALA A 201 -26.33 43.67 -12.00
C ALA A 201 -25.24 44.63 -11.49
#